data_AF-A0A850C6V4-F1
#
_entry.id   AF-A0A850C6V4-F1
#
_cell.length_a   1.000
_cell.length_b   1.000
_cell.length_c   1.000
_cell.angle_alpha   90.00
_cell.angle_beta   90.00
_cell.angle_gamma   90.00
#
_symmetry.space_group_name_H-M   'P 1'
#
loop_
_entity.id
_entity.type
_entity.pdbx_description
1 polymer ?
#
loop_
_entity_poly.entity_id
_entity_poly.type
_entity_poly.pdbx_seq_one_letter_code
_entity_poly.pdbx_strand_id
1 'polypeptide(L)'
;IIAYQQPVTRPQIDAIRGVNSDSMLKSLLNKGLILESGRADGPGRPILYSTTPEFLGHFGLNSILEMPPLAKPEEEQEAEELLKG
;
A
#
# COMPACT_ATOMS: atom_id res chain seq x y z
N ILE A 1 1.54 2.94 -0.90
CA ILE A 1 1.41 1.54 -1.37
C ILE A 1 0.63 0.71 -0.35
N ILE A 2 1.19 0.35 0.81
CA ILE A 2 0.51 -0.53 1.80
C ILE A 2 -0.89 -0.03 2.18
N ALA A 3 -1.04 1.22 2.61
CA ALA A 3 -2.36 1.79 2.97
C ALA A 3 -3.44 1.63 1.90
N TYR A 4 -3.07 1.65 0.61
CA TYR A 4 -3.99 1.61 -0.53
C TYR A 4 -4.16 0.21 -1.14
N GLN A 5 -3.24 -0.71 -0.91
CA GLN A 5 -3.25 -2.04 -1.52
C GLN A 5 -3.25 -3.19 -0.51
N GLN A 6 -3.41 -2.89 0.78
CA GLN A 6 -3.44 -3.90 1.82
C GLN A 6 -4.61 -4.87 1.65
N PRO A 7 -4.43 -6.16 2.01
CA PRO A 7 -3.16 -6.76 2.45
C PRO A 7 -2.20 -6.99 1.26
N VAL A 8 -0.93 -6.59 1.41
CA VAL A 8 0.06 -6.61 0.30
C VAL A 8 1.39 -7.26 0.70
N THR A 9 2.04 -7.95 -0.23
CA THR A 9 3.32 -8.64 0.01
C THR A 9 4.53 -7.79 -0.38
N ARG A 10 5.70 -8.06 0.21
CA ARG A 10 6.96 -7.39 -0.18
C ARG A 10 7.24 -7.46 -1.69
N PRO A 11 7.14 -8.63 -2.37
CA PRO A 11 7.36 -8.69 -3.81
C PRO A 11 6.45 -7.77 -4.63
N GLN A 12 5.17 -7.63 -4.24
CA GLN A 12 4.24 -6.70 -4.89
C GLN A 12 4.66 -5.24 -4.67
N ILE A 13 5.10 -4.89 -3.46
CA ILE A 13 5.63 -3.55 -3.16
C ILE A 13 6.89 -3.28 -3.97
N ASP A 14 7.82 -4.24 -4.03
CA ASP A 14 9.06 -4.12 -4.78
C ASP A 14 8.79 -3.93 -6.28
N ALA A 15 7.80 -4.64 -6.84
CA ALA A 15 7.39 -4.49 -8.24
C ALA A 15 6.87 -3.07 -8.55
N ILE A 16 6.09 -2.48 -7.64
CA ILE A 16 5.55 -1.11 -7.82
C ILE A 16 6.66 -0.07 -7.66
N ARG A 17 7.58 -0.26 -6.71
CA ARG A 17 8.68 0.68 -6.44
C ARG A 17 9.84 0.55 -7.43
N GLY A 18 9.94 -0.56 -8.15
CA GLY A 18 11.06 -0.90 -9.02
C GLY A 18 12.36 -1.22 -8.28
N VAL A 19 12.34 -1.30 -6.95
CA VAL A 19 13.53 -1.51 -6.10
C VAL A 19 13.18 -2.32 -4.85
N ASN A 20 14.19 -2.89 -4.20
CA ASN A 20 14.03 -3.64 -2.96
C ASN A 20 13.53 -2.75 -1.80
N SER A 21 12.55 -3.24 -1.04
CA SER A 21 11.89 -2.49 0.05
C SER A 21 12.13 -3.03 1.46
N ASP A 22 13.08 -3.96 1.65
CA ASP A 22 13.30 -4.65 2.94
C ASP A 22 13.60 -3.68 4.09
N SER A 23 14.51 -2.74 3.90
CA SER A 23 14.89 -1.76 4.93
C SER A 23 13.75 -0.83 5.31
N MET A 24 12.93 -0.42 4.34
CA MET A 24 11.77 0.44 4.57
C MET A 24 10.66 -0.30 5.32
N LEU A 25 10.39 -1.55 4.94
CA LEU A 25 9.42 -2.40 5.64
C LEU A 25 9.84 -2.61 7.09
N LYS A 26 11.12 -2.92 7.35
CA LYS A 26 11.66 -3.02 8.72
C LYS A 26 11.49 -1.72 9.50
N SER A 27 11.77 -0.57 8.89
CA SER A 27 11.59 0.72 9.55
C SER A 27 10.13 0.99 9.91
N LEU A 28 9.18 0.69 9.02
CA LEU A 28 7.74 0.87 9.25
C LEU A 28 7.21 -0.09 10.33
N LEU A 29 7.66 -1.35 10.32
CA LEU A 29 7.34 -2.33 11.37
C LEU A 29 7.87 -1.86 12.74
N ASN A 30 9.13 -1.41 12.80
CA ASN A 30 9.73 -0.93 14.05
C ASN A 30 9.03 0.31 14.61
N LYS A 31 8.47 1.15 13.74
CA LYS A 31 7.66 2.32 14.13
C LYS A 31 6.22 1.95 14.50
N GLY A 32 5.81 0.68 14.33
CA GLY A 32 4.46 0.22 14.56
C GLY A 32 3.43 0.77 13.56
N LEU A 33 3.86 1.31 12.40
CA LEU A 33 2.95 1.88 11.40
C LEU A 33 2.33 0.82 10.48
N ILE A 34 2.97 -0.35 10.40
CA ILE A 34 2.45 -1.52 9.68
C ILE A 34 2.61 -2.77 10.54
N LEU A 35 1.86 -3.81 10.21
CA LEU A 35 1.93 -5.12 10.86
C LEU A 35 1.94 -6.24 9.81
N GLU A 36 2.38 -7.43 10.24
CA GLU A 36 2.18 -8.67 9.48
C GLU A 36 0.74 -9.15 9.68
N SER A 37 -0.07 -9.09 8.62
CA SER A 37 -1.50 -9.45 8.68
C SER A 37 -1.80 -10.89 8.27
N GLY A 38 -0.76 -11.65 7.90
CA GLY A 38 -0.87 -13.05 7.53
C GLY A 38 0.17 -13.44 6.48
N ARG A 39 -0.15 -14.49 5.72
CA ARG A 39 0.66 -14.96 4.60
C ARG A 39 -0.21 -15.18 3.39
N ALA A 40 0.27 -14.80 2.22
CA ALA A 40 -0.41 -15.08 0.97
C ALA A 40 -0.33 -16.57 0.63
N ASP A 41 -1.34 -17.05 -0.09
CA ASP A 41 -1.30 -18.37 -0.70
C ASP A 41 -0.39 -18.37 -1.94
N GLY A 42 0.45 -19.40 -2.08
CA GLY A 42 1.36 -19.55 -3.21
C GLY A 42 2.82 -19.83 -2.81
N PRO A 43 3.72 -19.92 -3.80
CA PRO A 43 5.12 -20.28 -3.60
C PRO A 43 5.82 -19.36 -2.59
N GLY A 44 6.50 -19.95 -1.62
CA GLY A 44 7.23 -19.22 -0.58
C GLY A 44 6.35 -18.55 0.49
N ARG A 45 5.02 -18.60 0.36
CA ARG A 45 4.03 -18.06 1.32
C ARG A 45 4.45 -16.70 1.91
N PRO A 46 4.61 -15.68 1.05
CA PRO A 46 5.16 -14.40 1.46
C PRO A 46 4.25 -13.72 2.50
N ILE A 47 4.87 -12.93 3.37
CA ILE A 47 4.18 -12.17 4.42
C ILE A 47 3.29 -11.10 3.76
N LEU A 48 2.08 -10.95 4.30
CA LEU A 48 1.16 -9.87 3.99
C LEU A 48 1.33 -8.75 5.01
N TYR A 49 1.35 -7.52 4.52
CA TYR A 49 1.46 -6.31 5.32
C TYR A 49 0.19 -5.46 5.22
N SER A 50 -0.19 -4.89 6.36
CA SER A 50 -1.34 -3.99 6.53
C SER A 50 -0.98 -2.83 7.44
N THR A 51 -1.74 -1.72 7.38
CA THR A 51 -1.60 -0.58 8.30
C THR A 51 -2.16 -0.93 9.68
N THR A 52 -1.66 -0.25 10.70
CA THR A 52 -2.10 -0.42 12.09
C THR A 52 -3.05 0.71 12.53
N PRO A 53 -3.68 0.62 13.71
CA PRO A 53 -4.34 1.76 14.33
C PRO A 53 -3.38 2.94 14.60
N GLU A 54 -2.12 2.67 14.95
CA GLU A 54 -1.10 3.70 15.17
C GLU A 54 -0.82 4.51 13.90
N PHE A 55 -0.88 3.86 12.72
CA PHE A 55 -0.83 4.58 11.45
C PHE A 55 -1.98 5.58 11.33
N LEU A 56 -3.22 5.16 11.61
CA LEU A 56 -4.38 6.06 11.54
C LEU A 56 -4.21 7.25 12.48
N GLY A 57 -3.81 7.01 13.73
CA GLY A 57 -3.54 8.06 14.71
C GLY A 57 -2.41 9.01 14.27
N HIS A 58 -1.34 8.49 13.65
CA HIS A 58 -0.23 9.30 13.15
C HIS A 58 -0.66 10.26 12.02
N PHE A 59 -1.62 9.85 11.19
CA PHE A 59 -2.15 10.66 10.08
C PHE A 59 -3.45 11.40 10.42
N GLY A 60 -3.93 11.32 11.66
CA GLY A 60 -5.16 11.99 12.10
C GLY A 60 -6.43 11.43 11.44
N LEU A 61 -6.42 10.15 11.07
CA LEU A 61 -7.54 9.46 10.43
C LEU A 61 -8.30 8.62 11.46
N ASN A 62 -9.62 8.51 11.31
CA ASN A 62 -10.42 7.56 12.10
C ASN A 62 -10.58 6.21 11.38
N SER A 63 -10.42 6.22 10.05
CA SER A 63 -10.57 5.03 9.21
C SER A 63 -9.67 5.11 7.98
N ILE A 64 -9.24 3.94 7.48
CA ILE A 64 -8.50 3.87 6.22
C ILE A 64 -9.33 4.36 5.02
N LEU A 65 -10.66 4.34 5.13
CA LEU A 65 -11.57 4.83 4.08
C LEU A 65 -11.53 6.36 3.92
N GLU A 66 -10.95 7.09 4.88
CA GLU A 66 -10.76 8.54 4.81
C GLU A 66 -9.51 8.93 3.99
N MET A 67 -8.71 7.95 3.56
CA MET A 67 -7.56 8.21 2.70
C MET A 67 -8.03 8.81 1.36
N PRO A 68 -7.36 9.84 0.84
CA PRO A 68 -7.72 10.43 -0.44
C PRO A 68 -7.58 9.40 -1.57
N PRO A 69 -8.40 9.45 -2.63
CA PRO A 69 -8.21 8.54 -3.76
C PRO A 69 -6.83 8.74 -4.38
N LEU A 70 -6.25 7.65 -4.91
CA LEU A 70 -5.03 7.77 -5.71
C LEU A 70 -5.36 8.61 -6.95
N ALA A 71 -4.55 9.65 -7.20
CA ALA A 71 -4.65 10.39 -8.47
C ALA A 71 -4.47 9.39 -9.61
N LYS A 72 -5.40 9.39 -10.57
CA LYS A 72 -5.24 8.60 -11.79
C LYS A 72 -3.97 9.07 -12.52
N PRO A 73 -3.17 8.19 -13.12
CA PRO A 73 -2.12 8.60 -14.04
C PRO A 73 -2.67 9.58 -15.08
N GLU A 74 -1.91 10.60 -15.45
CA GLU A 74 -2.32 11.63 -16.43
C GLU A 74 -2.83 11.00 -17.73
N GLU A 75 -2.19 9.91 -18.18
CA GLU A 75 -2.56 9.14 -19.38
C GLU A 75 -3.98 8.53 -19.29
N GLU A 76 -4.42 8.07 -18.12
CA GLU A 76 -5.77 7.54 -17.90
C GLU A 76 -6.82 8.66 -17.78
N GLN A 77 -6.39 9.85 -17.32
CA GLN A 77 -7.25 11.04 -17.27
C GLN A 77 -7.53 11.56 -18.68
N GLU A 78 -6.50 11.68 -19.52
CA GLU A 78 -6.62 12.12 -20.92
C GLU A 78 -7.46 11.14 -21.76
N ALA A 79 -7.25 9.83 -21.59
CA ALA A 79 -8.01 8.81 -22.32
C ALA A 79 -9.52 8.82 -21.97
N GLU A 80 -9.88 9.02 -20.69
CA GLU A 80 -11.28 9.17 -20.29
C GLU A 80 -11.91 10.48 -20.78
N GLU A 81 -11.13 11.55 -20.89
CA GLU A 81 -11.61 12.86 -21.37
C GLU A 81 -11.89 12.82 -22.88
N LEU A 82 -11.02 12.15 -23.65
CA LEU A 82 -11.22 11.87 -25.08
C LEU A 82 -12.42 10.97 -25.39
N LEU A 83 -12.77 10.06 -24.47
CA LEU A 83 -13.93 9.16 -24.63
C LEU A 83 -15.27 9.81 -24.23
N LYS A 84 -15.24 10.95 -23.53
CA LYS A 84 -16.43 11.69 -23.07
C LYS A 84 -16.78 12.89 -23.97
N GLY A 85 -15.94 13.22 -24.94
CA GLY A 85 -16.18 14.22 -26.00
C GLY A 85 -16.69 13.59 -27.29
#